data_AF-A0A5N0EAX3-F1
#
_entry.id   AF-A0A5N0EAX3-F1
#
_cell.length_a   1.000
_cell.length_b   1.000
_cell.length_c   1.000
_cell.angle_alpha   90.00
_cell.angle_beta   90.00
_cell.angle_gamma   90.00
#
_symmetry.space_group_name_H-M   'P 1'
#
loop_
_entity.id
_entity.type
_entity.pdbx_description
1 polymer ?
#
loop_
_entity_poly.entity_id
_entity_poly.type
_entity_poly.pdbx_seq_one_letter_code
_entity_poly.pdbx_strand_id
1 'polypeptide(L)' 'MNERSATPVADVGICRFPVAYDAAAAAFWVCGHSLPDLTRRASHFCGEVCLDPDGQLRRHDGAAALLREYELRTPAEK' A
#
# COMPACT_ATOMS: atom_id res chain seq x y z
N MET A 1 6.62 34.52 11.70
CA MET A 1 6.66 33.58 10.57
C MET A 1 7.61 32.48 10.96
N ASN A 2 7.16 31.23 11.05
CA ASN A 2 8.02 30.04 11.05
C ASN A 2 7.12 28.84 10.75
N GLU A 3 6.90 28.65 9.46
CA GLU A 3 6.36 27.45 8.86
C GLU A 3 7.18 26.22 9.28
N ARG A 4 6.62 25.38 10.14
CA ARG A 4 7.06 24.00 10.28
C ARG A 4 6.61 23.27 9.03
N SER A 5 7.46 23.25 8.01
CA SER A 5 7.32 22.36 6.87
C SER A 5 7.23 20.92 7.38
N ALA A 6 6.02 20.37 7.40
CA ALA A 6 5.80 18.95 7.62
C ALA A 6 6.44 18.21 6.45
N THR A 7 7.70 17.80 6.60
CA THR A 7 8.31 16.81 5.72
C THR A 7 7.39 15.60 5.70
N PRO A 8 7.02 15.08 4.51
CA PRO A 8 6.27 13.83 4.47
C PRO A 8 7.13 12.80 5.18
N VAL A 9 6.62 12.27 6.30
CA VAL A 9 7.24 11.12 6.96
C VAL A 9 7.20 10.05 5.88
N ALA A 10 8.34 9.83 5.23
CA ALA A 10 8.51 8.65 4.42
C ALA A 10 8.27 7.53 5.41
N ASP A 11 7.11 6.88 5.28
CA ASP A 11 6.73 5.74 6.09
C ASP A 11 7.65 4.58 5.69
N VAL A 12 8.90 4.69 6.15
CA VAL A 12 10.01 3.80 5.87
C VAL A 12 9.82 2.65 6.83
N GLY A 13 9.47 1.50 6.28
CA GLY A 13 9.29 0.29 7.08
C GLY A 13 7.84 -0.18 7.19
N ILE A 14 6.89 0.33 6.40
CA ILE A 14 5.58 -0.33 6.23
C ILE A 14 5.33 -0.79 4.80
N CYS A 15 4.55 -1.84 4.67
CA CYS A 15 4.05 -2.37 3.41
C CYS A 15 2.99 -1.44 2.83
N ARG A 16 3.28 -0.90 1.64
CA ARG A 16 2.41 0.00 0.89
C ARG A 16 1.46 -0.71 -0.09
N PHE A 17 1.22 -2.01 0.10
CA PHE A 17 0.31 -2.75 -0.77
C PHE A 17 -1.12 -2.19 -0.62
N PRO A 18 -1.80 -1.83 -1.72
CA PRO A 18 -3.11 -1.18 -1.67
C PRO A 18 -4.20 -2.20 -1.34
N VAL A 19 -4.94 -1.95 -0.25
CA VAL A 19 -6.01 -2.84 0.23
C VAL A 19 -7.41 -2.27 0.00
N ALA A 20 -7.54 -0.95 -0.06
CA ALA A 20 -8.79 -0.26 -0.41
C ALA A 20 -8.49 1.08 -1.07
N TYR A 21 -9.45 1.60 -1.83
CA TYR A 21 -9.38 2.93 -2.44
C TYR A 21 -10.51 3.80 -1.90
N ASP A 22 -10.15 4.94 -1.32
CA ASP A 22 -11.10 5.97 -0.91
C ASP A 22 -11.28 6.97 -2.05
N ALA A 23 -12.44 6.89 -2.71
CA ALA A 23 -12.77 7.77 -3.82
C ALA A 23 -12.98 9.23 -3.39
N ALA A 24 -13.38 9.50 -2.14
CA ALA A 24 -13.59 10.86 -1.66
C ALA A 24 -12.25 11.56 -1.40
N ALA A 25 -11.26 10.82 -0.88
CA ALA A 25 -9.91 11.32 -0.65
C ALA A 25 -8.95 11.14 -1.85
N ALA A 26 -9.39 10.42 -2.89
CA ALA A 26 -8.55 9.97 -4.01
C ALA A 26 -7.24 9.29 -3.55
N ALA A 27 -7.33 8.48 -2.49
CA ALA A 27 -6.18 7.92 -1.80
C ALA A 27 -6.34 6.41 -1.55
N PHE A 28 -5.23 5.67 -1.57
CA PHE A 28 -5.23 4.25 -1.21
C PHE A 28 -4.98 4.06 0.28
N TRP A 29 -5.75 3.14 0.85
CA TRP A 29 -5.45 2.53 2.12
C TRP A 29 -4.47 1.39 1.86
N VAL A 30 -3.43 1.28 2.69
CA VAL A 30 -2.37 0.29 2.50
C VAL A 30 -2.38 -0.76 3.62
N CYS A 31 -1.77 -1.91 3.35
CA CYS A 31 -1.64 -3.01 4.31
C CYS A 31 -1.06 -2.58 5.66
N GLY A 32 -0.01 -1.75 5.66
CA GLY A 32 0.56 -1.19 6.90
C GLY A 32 1.41 -2.16 7.73
N HIS A 33 1.62 -3.42 7.29
CA HIS A 33 2.52 -4.35 7.95
C HIS A 33 3.95 -3.82 7.98
N SER A 34 4.65 -4.00 9.11
CA SER A 34 6.07 -3.66 9.20
C SER A 34 6.89 -4.47 8.20
N LEU A 35 7.76 -3.80 7.45
CA LEU A 35 8.70 -4.46 6.56
C LEU A 35 9.80 -5.14 7.39
N PRO A 36 10.21 -6.37 7.04
CA PRO A 36 11.29 -7.04 7.73
C PRO A 36 12.59 -6.23 7.66
N ASP A 37 13.26 -6.13 8.80
CA ASP A 37 14.35 -5.21 9.09
C ASP A 37 15.45 -5.18 8.01
N LEU A 38 15.54 -4.03 7.32
CA LEU A 38 16.61 -3.38 6.56
C LEU A 38 17.64 -4.15 5.70
N THR A 39 17.68 -5.48 5.66
CA THR A 39 18.66 -6.23 4.85
C THR A 39 18.01 -6.96 3.68
N ARG A 40 17.47 -6.20 2.72
CA ARG A 40 17.49 -6.51 1.27
C ARG A 40 16.63 -5.49 0.54
N ARG A 41 17.29 -4.49 -0.09
CA ARG A 41 16.76 -3.61 -1.14
C ARG A 41 15.35 -3.06 -0.90
N ALA A 42 15.25 -1.80 -0.46
CA ALA A 42 14.31 -0.73 -0.89
C ALA A 42 12.88 -1.08 -1.37
N SER A 43 12.31 -2.24 -1.04
CA SER A 43 11.00 -2.65 -1.51
C SER A 43 9.95 -1.96 -0.67
N HIS A 44 8.96 -1.37 -1.33
CA HIS A 44 7.80 -0.78 -0.66
C HIS A 44 6.80 -1.83 -0.14
N PHE A 45 7.08 -3.12 -0.33
CA PHE A 45 6.17 -4.23 -0.05
C PHE A 45 6.86 -5.33 0.74
N CYS A 46 6.11 -6.03 1.62
CA CYS A 46 6.68 -7.07 2.50
C CYS A 46 7.07 -8.36 1.75
N GLY A 47 6.57 -8.58 0.52
CA GLY A 47 6.86 -9.78 -0.26
C GLY A 47 6.09 -11.03 0.17
N GLU A 48 5.35 -10.94 1.27
CA GLU A 48 4.59 -12.04 1.86
C GLU A 48 3.23 -12.23 1.18
N VAL A 49 2.60 -13.38 1.43
CA VAL A 49 1.20 -13.63 1.07
C VAL A 49 0.33 -13.24 2.26
N CYS A 50 -0.53 -12.24 2.08
CA CYS A 50 -1.41 -11.73 3.13
C CYS A 50 -2.88 -11.90 2.74
N LEU A 51 -3.75 -12.00 3.75
CA LEU A 51 -5.20 -11.98 3.58
C LEU A 51 -5.68 -10.54 3.58
N ASP A 52 -6.21 -10.08 2.45
CA ASP A 52 -6.75 -8.73 2.31
C ASP A 52 -8.14 -8.60 2.97
N PRO A 53 -8.60 -7.37 3.27
CA PRO A 53 -9.91 -7.13 3.85
C PRO A 53 -11.10 -7.65 3.02
N ASP A 54 -10.91 -7.87 1.71
CA ASP A 54 -11.90 -8.48 0.83
C ASP A 54 -11.91 -10.02 0.86
N GLY A 55 -11.11 -10.63 1.74
CA GLY A 55 -11.04 -12.07 1.96
C GLY A 55 -10.18 -12.84 0.96
N GLN A 56 -9.40 -12.16 0.12
CA GLN A 56 -8.53 -12.79 -0.86
C GLN A 56 -7.08 -12.84 -0.39
N LEU A 57 -6.40 -13.96 -0.67
CA LEU A 57 -4.97 -14.10 -0.39
C LEU A 57 -4.17 -13.54 -1.58
N ARG A 58 -3.31 -12.57 -1.32
CA ARG A 58 -2.47 -11.93 -2.35
C ARG A 58 -1.03 -11.83 -1.90
N ARG A 59 -0.10 -11.91 -2.86
CA ARG A 59 1.31 -11.63 -2.63
C ARG A 59 1.56 -10.13 -2.70
N HIS A 60 2.20 -9.58 -1.68
CA HIS A 60 2.56 -8.17 -1.63
C HIS A 60 3.87 -7.91 -2.37
N ASP A 61 3.78 -7.70 -3.68
CA ASP A 61 4.88 -7.25 -4.52
C ASP A 61 4.44 -6.12 -5.45
N GLY A 62 5.40 -5.51 -6.17
CA GLY A 62 5.11 -4.35 -7.02
C GLY A 62 4.22 -4.66 -8.22
N ALA A 63 4.31 -5.87 -8.79
CA ALA A 63 3.48 -6.22 -9.94
C ALA A 63 2.02 -6.43 -9.51
N ALA A 64 1.82 -7.15 -8.40
CA ALA A 64 0.51 -7.35 -7.80
C ALA A 64 -0.10 -6.03 -7.31
N ALA A 65 0.70 -5.12 -6.74
CA ALA A 65 0.21 -3.82 -6.28
C ALA A 65 -0.35 -2.98 -7.44
N LEU A 66 0.36 -2.90 -8.57
CA LEU A 66 -0.11 -2.14 -9.75
C LEU A 66 -1.44 -2.67 -10.30
N LEU A 67 -1.59 -3.99 -10.40
CA LEU A 67 -2.85 -4.61 -10.81
C LEU A 67 -3.97 -4.26 -9.82
N ARG A 68 -3.65 -4.34 -8.52
CA ARG A 68 -4.61 -4.07 -7.45
C ARG A 68 -5.07 -2.61 -7.40
N GLU A 69 -4.17 -1.65 -7.66
CA GLU A 69 -4.53 -0.24 -7.78
C GLU A 69 -5.56 -0.02 -8.89
N TYR A 70 -5.41 -0.70 -10.02
CA TYR A 70 -6.37 -0.64 -11.12
C TYR A 70 -7.73 -1.22 -10.70
N GLU A 71 -7.75 -2.43 -10.14
CA GLU A 71 -8.96 -3.10 -9.67
C GLU A 71 -9.75 -2.27 -8.65
N LEU A 72 -9.05 -1.61 -7.72
CA LEU A 72 -9.68 -0.82 -6.66
C LEU A 72 -10.22 0.53 -7.17
N ARG A 73 -9.62 1.10 -8.21
CA ARG A 73 -10.08 2.36 -8.82
C ARG A 73 -11.27 2.14 -9.74
N THR A 74 -11.33 1.00 -10.42
CA THR A 74 -12.47 0.66 -11.26
C THR A 74 -13.57 0.08 -10.39
N PRO A 75 -14.71 0.76 -10.18
CA PRO A 75 -15.87 0.07 -9.62
C PRO A 75 -16.16 -1.08 -10.57
N ALA A 76 -16.18 -2.32 -10.07
CA ALA A 76 -16.56 -3.46 -10.88
C ALA A 76 -17.93 -3.14 -11.48
N GLU A 77 -17.97 -2.86 -12.78
CA GLU A 77 -19.22 -2.63 -13.50
C GLU A 77 -20.05 -3.88 -13.29
N LYS A 78 -21.16 -3.72 -12.55
CA LYS A 78 -22.04 -4.79 -12.15
C LYS A 78 -23.25 -4.84 -13.06
#